data_AF-A0A662WHI3-F1
#
_entry.id   AF-A0A662WHI3-F1
#
_cell.length_a   1.000
_cell.length_b   1.000
_cell.length_c   1.000
_cell.angle_alpha   90.00
_cell.angle_beta   90.00
_cell.angle_gamma   90.00
#
_symmetry.space_group_name_H-M   'P 1'
#
loop_
_entity.id
_entity.type
_entity.pdbx_description
1 polymer ?
#
loop_
_entity_poly.entity_id
_entity_poly.type
_entity_poly.pdbx_seq_one_letter_code
_entity_poly.pdbx_strand_id
1 'polypeptide(L)'
;CKLTKLGGYSWDNGRLYYTAEALKAFGLMSMTEEDGHEFLALHKLYWFAIPRDDLFVIGTIWNQSVVPCAERPCSGIVSSFGQRLGGVAGGNRRIQVTFNVPRTQRYPEENCYEGR
;
A
#
# COMPACT_ATOMS: atom_id res chain seq x y z
N CYS A 1 -13.64 -12.83 -26.60
CA CYS A 1 -12.95 -12.36 -25.38
C CYS A 1 -13.92 -11.68 -24.43
N LYS A 2 -14.26 -12.32 -23.30
CA LYS A 2 -15.05 -11.71 -22.22
C LYS A 2 -14.06 -11.32 -21.13
N LEU A 3 -13.59 -10.08 -21.15
CA LEU A 3 -12.85 -9.52 -20.01
C LEU A 3 -13.86 -9.39 -18.86
N THR A 4 -13.76 -10.28 -17.88
CA THR A 4 -14.44 -10.11 -16.60
C THR A 4 -14.11 -8.71 -16.09
N LYS A 5 -15.12 -7.86 -15.91
CA LYS A 5 -14.93 -6.60 -15.18
C LYS A 5 -14.44 -6.98 -13.78
N LEU A 6 -13.13 -6.93 -13.56
CA LEU A 6 -12.58 -6.94 -12.21
C LEU A 6 -13.11 -5.66 -11.58
N GLY A 7 -14.17 -5.75 -10.79
CA GLY A 7 -15.01 -4.61 -10.38
C GLY A 7 -14.26 -3.46 -9.70
N GLY A 8 -13.03 -3.71 -9.26
CA GLY A 8 -12.15 -2.71 -8.68
C GLY A 8 -11.23 -1.95 -9.65
N TYR A 9 -11.35 -2.15 -10.97
CA TYR A 9 -10.53 -1.49 -11.96
C TYR A 9 -11.36 -0.67 -12.96
N SER A 10 -10.80 0.45 -13.41
CA SER A 10 -11.33 1.23 -14.52
C SER A 10 -10.23 1.53 -15.53
N TRP A 11 -10.57 1.44 -16.81
CA TRP A 11 -9.69 1.82 -17.90
C TRP A 11 -10.21 3.10 -18.53
N ASP A 12 -9.35 4.11 -18.63
CA ASP A 12 -9.70 5.41 -19.20
C ASP A 12 -8.50 6.05 -19.89
N ASN A 13 -8.68 6.57 -21.10
CA ASN A 13 -7.64 7.24 -21.89
C ASN A 13 -6.27 6.52 -21.92
N GLY A 14 -6.29 5.19 -22.09
CA GLY A 14 -5.08 4.36 -22.16
C GLY A 14 -4.38 4.14 -20.81
N ARG A 15 -5.04 4.46 -19.70
CA ARG A 15 -4.53 4.29 -18.34
C ARG A 15 -5.41 3.34 -17.55
N LEU A 16 -4.77 2.59 -16.65
CA LEU A 16 -5.44 1.67 -15.72
C LEU A 16 -5.50 2.31 -14.34
N TYR A 17 -6.68 2.27 -13.73
CA TYR A 17 -6.93 2.80 -12.39
C TYR A 17 -7.59 1.75 -11.52
N TYR A 18 -7.27 1.78 -10.23
CA TYR A 18 -8.08 1.22 -9.16
C TYR A 18 -9.22 2.17 -8.83
N THR A 19 -10.44 1.65 -8.67
CA THR A 19 -11.57 2.44 -8.19
C THR A 19 -11.38 2.80 -6.71
N ALA A 20 -12.08 3.83 -6.23
CA ALA A 20 -12.01 4.23 -4.83
C ALA A 20 -12.45 3.09 -3.89
N GLU A 21 -13.45 2.31 -4.30
CA GLU A 21 -13.95 1.15 -3.57
C GLU A 21 -12.89 0.04 -3.47
N ALA A 22 -12.12 -0.18 -4.54
CA ALA A 22 -11.03 -1.15 -4.54
C ALA A 22 -9.90 -0.73 -3.60
N LEU A 23 -9.50 0.55 -3.67
CA LEU A 23 -8.48 1.11 -2.79
C LEU A 23 -8.89 0.92 -1.32
N LYS A 24 -10.13 1.27 -0.97
CA LYS A 24 -10.70 1.07 0.36
C LYS A 24 -10.71 -0.41 0.77
N ALA A 25 -11.13 -1.31 -0.13
CA ALA A 25 -11.14 -2.76 0.14
C ALA A 25 -9.74 -3.35 0.35
N PHE A 26 -8.70 -2.76 -0.25
CA PHE A 26 -7.30 -3.15 -0.03
C PHE A 26 -6.67 -2.52 1.21
N GLY A 27 -7.42 -1.73 1.99
CA GLY A 27 -6.89 -1.02 3.15
C GLY A 27 -5.92 0.11 2.77
N LEU A 28 -6.01 0.61 1.54
CA LEU A 28 -5.24 1.78 1.09
C LEU A 28 -5.96 3.06 1.53
N MET A 29 -5.18 4.01 2.04
CA MET A 29 -5.68 5.28 2.55
C MET A 29 -4.91 6.47 1.96
N SER A 30 -5.59 7.61 1.92
CA SER A 30 -4.97 8.90 1.57
C SER A 30 -4.42 9.51 2.84
N MET A 31 -3.19 10.00 2.79
CA MET A 31 -2.57 10.78 3.87
C MET A 31 -2.20 12.15 3.33
N THR A 32 -2.54 13.19 4.07
CA THR A 32 -2.21 14.57 3.72
C THR A 32 -1.38 15.19 4.84
N GLU A 33 -0.22 15.76 4.47
CA GLU A 33 0.63 16.52 5.39
C GLU A 33 0.16 17.98 5.49
N GLU A 34 0.67 18.71 6.48
CA GLU A 34 0.28 20.11 6.75
C GLU A 34 0.53 21.04 5.56
N ASP A 35 1.51 20.72 4.73
CA ASP A 35 1.87 21.45 3.51
C ASP A 35 0.98 21.09 2.29
N GLY A 36 0.02 20.18 2.47
CA GLY A 36 -0.93 19.77 1.46
C GLY A 36 -0.45 18.64 0.54
N HIS A 37 0.74 18.08 0.74
CA HIS A 37 1.18 16.93 -0.05
C HIS A 37 0.37 15.69 0.27
N GLU A 38 -0.10 15.00 -0.78
CA GLU A 38 -0.88 13.77 -0.68
C GLU A 38 -0.01 12.53 -0.88
N PHE A 39 -0.29 11.52 -0.06
CA PHE A 39 0.45 10.27 -0.03
C PHE A 39 -0.51 9.08 0.02
N LEU A 40 -0.06 7.97 -0.57
CA LEU A 40 -0.71 6.67 -0.47
C LEU A 40 -0.14 5.94 0.74
N ALA A 41 -1.02 5.53 1.65
CA ALA A 41 -0.69 4.79 2.86
C ALA A 41 -1.38 3.41 2.91
N LEU A 42 -0.78 2.46 3.62
CA LEU A 42 -1.31 1.09 3.81
C LEU A 42 -1.01 0.55 5.22
N HIS A 43 -1.90 -0.30 5.75
CA HIS A 43 -1.68 -1.01 7.01
C HIS A 43 -0.74 -2.21 6.85
N LYS A 44 0.44 -2.16 7.47
CA LYS A 44 1.39 -3.28 7.55
C LYS A 44 1.15 -4.10 8.82
N LEU A 45 0.46 -5.21 8.66
CA LEU A 45 0.23 -6.16 9.75
C LEU A 45 1.45 -7.06 10.00
N TYR A 46 1.82 -7.23 11.26
CA TYR A 46 2.87 -8.14 11.70
C TYR A 46 2.24 -9.37 12.37
N TRP A 47 2.64 -10.58 11.96
CA TRP A 47 1.93 -11.85 12.21
C TRP A 47 1.75 -12.25 13.69
N PHE A 48 2.37 -11.56 14.66
CA PHE A 48 2.18 -11.81 16.11
C PHE A 48 2.46 -10.57 16.96
N ALA A 49 2.08 -9.38 16.48
CA ALA A 49 2.23 -8.14 17.25
C ALA A 49 0.91 -7.36 17.28
N ILE A 50 0.66 -6.67 18.41
CA ILE A 50 -0.41 -5.67 18.47
C ILE A 50 0.00 -4.55 17.52
N PRO A 51 -0.77 -4.25 16.46
CA PRO A 51 -0.43 -3.19 15.53
C PRO A 51 -0.42 -1.85 16.28
N ARG A 52 0.76 -1.24 16.39
CA ARG A 52 0.96 0.14 16.82
C ARG A 52 1.72 0.82 15.70
N ASP A 53 1.23 1.97 15.27
CA ASP A 53 1.84 2.76 14.19
C ASP A 53 2.06 1.93 12.91
N ASP A 54 1.06 1.11 12.57
CA ASP A 54 1.12 0.13 11.48
C ASP A 54 0.78 0.74 10.12
N LEU A 55 0.53 2.05 10.05
CA LEU A 55 0.22 2.74 8.82
C LEU A 55 1.47 3.34 8.18
N PHE A 56 1.78 2.90 6.96
CA PHE A 56 2.99 3.30 6.24
C PHE A 56 2.66 3.98 4.92
N VAL A 57 3.32 5.12 4.67
CA VAL A 57 3.35 5.75 3.35
C VAL A 57 4.18 4.89 2.40
N ILE A 58 3.66 4.64 1.21
CA ILE A 58 4.30 3.83 0.16
C ILE A 58 4.40 4.53 -1.20
N GLY A 59 3.78 5.70 -1.34
CA GLY A 59 3.88 6.47 -2.57
C GLY A 59 3.37 7.90 -2.41
N THR A 60 3.84 8.78 -3.28
CA THR A 60 3.33 10.15 -3.42
C THR A 60 2.24 10.18 -4.47
N ILE A 61 1.15 10.89 -4.17
CA ILE A 61 0.01 11.06 -5.07
C ILE A 61 0.17 12.37 -5.82
N TRP A 62 0.06 12.30 -7.14
CA TRP A 62 0.02 13.45 -8.03
C TRP A 62 -1.25 13.34 -8.88
N ASN A 63 -2.27 14.10 -8.48
CA ASN A 63 -3.61 14.04 -9.06
C ASN A 63 -4.21 12.63 -8.93
N GLN A 64 -4.10 11.79 -9.95
CA GLN A 64 -4.58 10.40 -9.94
C GLN A 64 -3.46 9.38 -10.14
N SER A 65 -2.20 9.81 -10.14
CA SER A 65 -1.04 8.95 -10.33
C SER A 65 -0.29 8.74 -9.03
N VAL A 66 0.22 7.53 -8.82
CA VAL A 66 1.05 7.21 -7.66
C VAL A 66 2.48 7.00 -8.12
N VAL A 67 3.41 7.66 -7.47
CA VAL A 67 4.85 7.48 -7.66
C VAL A 67 5.42 6.82 -6.40
N PRO A 68 6.18 5.71 -6.51
CA PRO A 68 6.82 5.10 -5.35
C PRO A 68 7.72 6.09 -4.62
N CYS A 69 7.72 6.03 -3.29
CA CYS A 69 8.63 6.81 -2.44
C CYS A 69 9.32 5.90 -1.42
N ALA A 70 10.27 6.46 -0.67
CA ALA A 70 10.80 5.76 0.50
C ALA A 70 9.66 5.52 1.50
N GLU A 71 9.53 4.29 1.97
CA GLU A 71 8.52 3.95 2.95
C GLU A 71 8.82 4.63 4.29
N ARG A 72 7.77 5.09 4.96
CA ARG A 72 7.88 5.73 6.28
C ARG A 72 6.56 5.61 7.06
N PRO A 73 6.60 5.70 8.39
CA PRO A 73 5.39 5.83 9.20
C PRO A 73 4.56 7.03 8.75
N CYS A 74 3.24 6.91 8.87
CA CYS A 74 2.34 8.03 8.62
C CYS A 74 2.44 9.08 9.72
N SER A 75 2.62 10.33 9.29
CA SER A 75 2.71 11.52 10.15
C SER A 75 1.59 12.53 9.91
N GLY A 76 0.76 12.32 8.89
CA GLY A 76 -0.28 13.26 8.44
C GLY A 76 -1.70 12.82 8.79
N ILE A 77 -2.67 13.62 8.35
CA ILE A 77 -4.09 13.32 8.51
C ILE A 77 -4.48 12.26 7.50
N VAL A 78 -5.14 11.20 7.99
CA VAL A 78 -5.52 10.04 7.18
C VAL A 78 -7.00 10.10 6.84
N SER A 79 -7.34 9.78 5.60
CA SER A 79 -8.72 9.73 5.11
C SER A 79 -8.90 8.61 4.08
N SER A 80 -10.15 8.18 3.91
CA SER A 80 -10.50 7.22 2.87
C SER A 80 -10.45 7.86 1.48
N PHE A 81 -10.09 7.10 0.45
CA PHE A 81 -10.11 7.62 -0.92
C PHE A 81 -11.53 7.93 -1.42
N GLY A 82 -11.69 9.13 -1.96
CA GLY A 82 -12.86 9.57 -2.74
C GLY A 82 -12.64 9.48 -4.26
N GLN A 83 -11.41 9.26 -4.71
CA GLN A 83 -11.03 9.24 -6.13
C GLN A 83 -10.32 7.94 -6.52
N ARG A 84 -10.31 7.67 -7.83
CA ARG A 84 -9.56 6.56 -8.43
C ARG A 84 -8.07 6.91 -8.54
N LEU A 85 -7.21 5.93 -8.36
CA LEU A 85 -5.75 6.08 -8.52
C LEU A 85 -5.22 5.06 -9.52
N GLY A 86 -4.26 5.45 -10.34
CA GLY A 86 -3.82 4.62 -11.45
C GLY A 86 -2.55 5.12 -12.12
N GLY A 87 -2.31 4.60 -13.31
CA GLY A 87 -1.13 4.92 -14.08
C GLY A 87 -1.16 4.37 -15.49
N VAL A 88 -0.09 4.62 -16.23
CA VAL A 88 0.11 4.03 -17.55
C VAL A 88 0.34 2.53 -17.37
N ALA A 89 -0.56 1.71 -17.92
CA ALA A 89 -0.44 0.27 -17.87
C ALA A 89 0.68 -0.19 -18.82
N GLY A 90 1.61 -1.02 -18.33
CA GLY A 90 2.70 -1.56 -19.14
C GLY A 90 4.02 -0.78 -19.10
N GLY A 91 4.18 0.17 -18.18
CA GLY A 91 5.50 0.77 -17.91
C GLY A 91 6.45 -0.30 -17.37
N ASN A 92 7.50 -0.62 -18.12
CA ASN A 92 8.54 -1.60 -17.81
C ASN A 92 9.45 -1.12 -16.65
N ARG A 93 8.86 -0.66 -15.55
CA ARG A 93 9.58 -0.30 -14.33
C ARG A 93 9.81 -1.61 -13.59
N ARG A 94 11.05 -2.12 -13.64
CA ARG A 94 11.56 -3.00 -12.59
C ARG A 94 11.28 -2.31 -11.27
N ILE A 95 10.22 -2.69 -10.57
CA ILE A 95 10.07 -2.37 -9.16
C ILE A 95 11.18 -3.18 -8.50
N GLN A 96 12.34 -2.56 -8.28
CA GLN A 96 13.31 -3.08 -7.33
C GLN A 96 12.69 -2.88 -5.96
N VAL A 97 11.81 -3.82 -5.56
CA VAL A 97 11.40 -3.94 -4.16
C VAL A 97 12.64 -4.43 -3.43
N THR A 98 13.46 -3.51 -2.94
CA THR A 98 14.50 -3.85 -1.97
C THR A 98 13.76 -4.19 -0.68
N PHE A 99 13.54 -5.47 -0.43
CA PHE A 99 13.18 -5.94 0.90
C PHE A 99 14.37 -5.66 1.81
N ASN A 100 14.38 -4.50 2.46
CA ASN A 100 15.23 -4.31 3.63
C ASN A 100 14.63 -5.19 4.73
N VAL A 101 15.04 -6.45 4.77
CA VAL A 101 14.81 -7.32 5.92
C VAL A 101 15.56 -6.68 7.08
N PRO A 102 14.87 -6.13 8.09
CA PRO A 102 15.56 -5.69 9.30
C PRO A 102 16.30 -6.91 9.83
N ARG A 103 17.60 -6.78 10.14
CA ARG A 103 18.37 -7.86 10.77
C ARG A 103 17.55 -8.41 11.92
N THR A 104 17.23 -9.69 11.82
CA THR A 104 16.47 -10.47 12.78
C THR A 104 16.91 -10.16 14.21
N GLN A 105 15.98 -9.65 15.01
CA GLN A 105 16.07 -9.85 16.44
C GLN A 105 15.98 -11.37 16.64
N ARG A 106 17.04 -11.98 17.17
CA ARG A 106 17.08 -13.43 17.42
C ARG A 106 15.87 -13.80 18.27
N TYR A 107 14.95 -14.57 17.70
CA TYR A 107 13.94 -15.26 18.48
C TYR A 107 14.65 -16.29 19.37
N PRO A 108 14.26 -16.44 20.64
CA PRO A 108 14.77 -17.53 21.47
C PRO A 108 14.40 -18.86 20.81
N GLU A 109 15.39 -19.77 20.74
CA GLU A 109 15.21 -21.09 20.16
C GLU A 109 14.10 -21.87 20.89
N GLU A 110 13.38 -22.64 20.08
CA GLU A 110 12.18 -23.38 20.39
C GLU A 110 12.32 -24.28 21.63
N ASN A 111 11.26 -24.34 22.44
CA ASN A 111 10.85 -25.59 23.08
C ASN A 111 9.39 -25.80 22.73
N CYS A 112 9.16 -26.29 21.50
CA CYS A 112 7.91 -26.96 21.16
C CYS A 112 7.85 -28.23 21.99
N TYR A 113 7.13 -28.19 23.11
CA TYR A 113 6.89 -29.38 23.91
C TYR A 113 6.11 -30.39 23.05
N GLU A 114 6.74 -31.54 22.82
CA GLU A 114 6.11 -32.76 22.31
C GLU A 114 4.89 -33.09 23.17
N GLY A 115 3.70 -33.06 22.55
CA GLY A 115 2.50 -33.62 23.14
C GLY A 115 2.64 -35.13 23.27
N ARG A 116 2.48 -35.64 24.50
CA ARG A 116 2.11 -37.03 24.76
C ARG A 116 0.59 -37.15 24.80
#